data_AF-A0A1Y4GLI7-F1
#
_entry.id   AF-A0A1Y4GLI7-F1
#
_cell.length_a   1.000
_cell.length_b   1.000
_cell.length_c   1.000
_cell.angle_alpha   90.00
_cell.angle_beta   90.00
_cell.angle_gamma   90.00
#
_symmetry.space_group_name_H-M   'P 1'
#
loop_
_entity.id
_entity.type
_entity.pdbx_description
1 polymer ?
#
loop_
_entity_poly.entity_id
_entity_poly.type
_entity_poly.pdbx_seq_one_letter_code
_entity_poly.pdbx_strand_id
1 'polypeptide(L)'
;MREIKFRGKDAENGEWVYGDLCTLRAKDGEVTVNRLYKHEVSGLHVVISTPVDPTTVGQYTGLKDKNGVEVYEGDILSRNNAQFPMRGPVKYENGGFYFHDEESGFCQYLLPDIAKRGVLKELEVVGNIHDDAGLLNN
;
A
#
# COMPACT_ATOMS: atom_id res chain seq x y z
N MET A 1 14.06 -12.83 2.90
CA MET A 1 13.54 -12.41 1.59
C MET A 1 12.23 -11.69 1.85
N ARG A 2 12.03 -10.47 1.34
CA ARG A 2 10.75 -9.75 1.51
C ARG A 2 9.78 -10.17 0.42
N GLU A 3 8.49 -10.20 0.74
CA GLU A 3 7.44 -10.38 -0.27
C GLU A 3 7.40 -9.14 -1.18
N ILE A 4 7.28 -9.38 -2.49
CA ILE A 4 7.12 -8.34 -3.50
C ILE A 4 5.71 -8.48 -4.03
N LYS A 5 4.88 -7.49 -3.73
CA LYS A 5 3.45 -7.47 -4.06
C LYS A 5 3.04 -6.02 -4.27
N PHE A 6 2.07 -5.81 -5.14
CA PHE A 6 1.55 -4.50 -5.51
C PHE A 6 0.03 -4.51 -5.41
N ARG A 7 -0.53 -3.31 -5.36
CA ARG A 7 -1.96 -3.06 -5.55
C ARG A 7 -2.19 -1.92 -6.55
N GLY A 8 -3.39 -1.85 -7.10
CA GLY A 8 -3.87 -0.72 -7.91
C GLY A 8 -5.39 -0.79 -8.02
N LYS A 9 -6.04 0.33 -8.30
CA LYS A 9 -7.48 0.35 -8.60
C LYS A 9 -7.71 -0.10 -10.04
N ASP A 10 -8.59 -1.08 -10.20
CA ASP A 10 -9.07 -1.55 -11.50
C ASP A 10 -9.57 -0.36 -12.34
N ALA A 11 -9.05 -0.24 -13.56
CA ALA A 11 -9.35 0.89 -14.43
C ALA A 11 -10.83 0.93 -14.90
N GLU A 12 -11.55 -0.20 -14.82
CA GLU A 12 -12.95 -0.29 -15.25
C GLU A 12 -13.95 -0.02 -14.12
N ASN A 13 -13.73 -0.59 -12.94
CA ASN A 13 -14.70 -0.53 -11.83
C ASN A 13 -14.20 0.20 -10.57
N GLY A 14 -12.92 0.54 -10.48
CA GLY A 14 -12.34 1.28 -9.36
C GLY A 14 -12.03 0.45 -8.11
N GLU A 15 -12.28 -0.86 -8.11
CA GLU A 15 -11.99 -1.75 -6.98
C GLU A 15 -10.49 -2.04 -6.87
N TRP A 16 -10.01 -2.30 -5.65
CA TRP A 16 -8.62 -2.65 -5.43
C TRP A 16 -8.29 -4.07 -5.89
N VAL A 17 -7.26 -4.20 -6.72
CA VAL A 17 -6.66 -5.48 -7.10
C VAL A 17 -5.23 -5.59 -6.57
N TYR A 18 -4.84 -6.80 -6.20
CA TYR A 18 -3.56 -7.10 -5.55
C TYR A 18 -2.83 -8.24 -6.27
N GLY A 19 -1.51 -8.12 -6.40
CA GLY A 19 -0.70 -9.13 -7.09
C GLY A 19 0.62 -8.59 -7.62
N ASP A 20 1.08 -9.12 -8.75
CA ASP A 20 2.34 -8.77 -9.38
C ASP A 20 2.16 -7.62 -10.38
N LEU A 21 2.97 -6.56 -10.26
CA LEU A 21 2.94 -5.45 -11.21
C LEU A 21 3.54 -5.88 -12.55
N CYS A 22 2.78 -5.71 -13.63
CA CYS A 22 3.24 -5.98 -14.99
C CYS A 22 3.06 -4.74 -15.87
N THR A 23 4.18 -4.25 -16.40
CA THR A 23 4.26 -3.09 -17.31
C THR A 23 4.66 -3.50 -18.73
N LEU A 24 4.91 -4.80 -18.96
CA LEU A 24 5.34 -5.34 -20.25
C LEU A 24 4.13 -5.84 -21.03
N ARG A 25 3.81 -5.17 -22.13
CA ARG A 25 2.86 -5.60 -23.18
C ARG A 25 1.39 -5.64 -22.78
N ALA A 26 0.91 -4.58 -22.18
CA ALA A 26 -0.46 -4.16 -22.43
C ALA A 26 -0.47 -3.28 -23.69
N LYS A 27 -1.54 -3.26 -24.48
CA LYS A 27 -1.59 -2.36 -25.65
C LYS A 27 -1.32 -0.94 -25.16
N ASP A 28 -0.41 -0.21 -25.80
CA ASP A 28 -0.25 1.24 -25.58
C ASP A 28 0.06 1.69 -24.13
N GLY A 29 1.00 1.03 -23.43
CA GLY A 29 1.54 1.54 -22.17
C GLY A 29 0.66 1.33 -20.93
N GLU A 30 -0.37 0.49 -21.04
CA GLU A 30 -1.24 0.09 -19.94
C GLU A 30 -0.48 -0.68 -18.84
N VAL A 31 -0.86 -0.43 -17.58
CA VAL A 31 -0.26 -1.04 -16.39
C VAL A 31 -1.26 -2.04 -15.83
N THR A 32 -0.79 -3.24 -15.48
CA THR A 32 -1.66 -4.29 -14.93
C THR A 32 -1.16 -4.81 -13.59
N VAL A 33 -2.10 -5.24 -12.76
CA VAL A 33 -1.82 -6.07 -11.58
C VAL A 33 -2.28 -7.49 -11.89
N ASN A 34 -1.33 -8.42 -11.86
CA ASN A 34 -1.52 -9.80 -12.22
C ASN A 34 -1.76 -10.65 -10.97
N ARG A 35 -2.77 -11.50 -10.98
CA ARG A 35 -3.00 -12.51 -9.93
C ARG A 35 -3.08 -13.91 -10.51
N LEU A 36 -2.53 -14.87 -9.78
CA LEU A 36 -2.69 -16.28 -10.07
C LEU A 36 -4.08 -16.74 -9.61
N TYR A 37 -4.83 -17.31 -10.52
CA TYR A 37 -6.11 -17.94 -10.24
C TYR A 37 -6.03 -19.42 -10.60
N LYS A 38 -6.43 -20.28 -9.68
CA LYS A 38 -6.55 -21.72 -9.92
C LYS A 38 -7.99 -22.01 -10.30
N HIS A 39 -8.22 -22.34 -11.56
CA HIS A 39 -9.55 -22.69 -12.04
C HIS A 39 -10.03 -23.96 -11.35
N GLU A 40 -11.17 -23.88 -10.66
CA GLU A 40 -11.62 -24.92 -9.73
C GLU A 40 -11.87 -26.27 -10.41
N VAL A 41 -12.41 -26.26 -11.63
CA VAL A 41 -12.78 -27.48 -12.36
C VAL A 41 -11.58 -28.15 -13.03
N SER A 42 -10.70 -27.37 -13.65
CA SER A 42 -9.57 -27.91 -14.43
C SER A 42 -8.29 -28.02 -13.61
N GLY A 43 -8.21 -27.36 -12.45
CA GLY A 43 -6.98 -27.23 -11.66
C GLY A 43 -5.89 -26.39 -12.32
N LEU A 44 -6.15 -25.80 -13.50
CA LEU A 44 -5.19 -25.00 -14.24
C LEU A 44 -4.92 -23.68 -13.52
N HIS A 45 -3.66 -23.31 -13.41
CA HIS A 45 -3.26 -21.97 -13.00
C HIS A 45 -3.29 -21.05 -14.21
N VAL A 46 -4.11 -20.01 -14.13
CA VAL A 46 -4.19 -18.95 -15.13
C VAL A 46 -3.75 -17.64 -14.50
N VAL A 47 -3.12 -16.79 -15.30
CA VAL A 47 -2.81 -15.41 -14.92
C VAL A 47 -3.97 -14.55 -15.33
N ILE A 48 -4.56 -13.84 -14.37
CA ILE A 48 -5.54 -12.79 -14.64
C ILE A 48 -4.78 -11.48 -14.58
N SER A 49 -4.71 -10.79 -15.71
CA SER A 49 -4.15 -9.44 -15.82
C SER A 49 -5.27 -8.43 -15.74
N THR A 50 -5.27 -7.60 -14.70
CA THR A 50 -6.27 -6.55 -14.52
C THR A 50 -5.62 -5.20 -14.83
N PRO A 51 -6.08 -4.46 -15.85
CA PRO A 51 -5.70 -3.07 -16.05
C PRO A 51 -5.99 -2.24 -14.80
N VAL A 52 -5.04 -1.41 -14.40
CA VAL A 52 -5.20 -0.53 -13.23
C VAL A 52 -4.88 0.91 -13.59
N ASP A 53 -5.45 1.85 -12.84
CA ASP A 53 -5.02 3.25 -12.87
C ASP A 53 -3.56 3.33 -12.38
N PRO A 54 -2.60 3.71 -13.24
CA PRO A 54 -1.19 3.77 -12.88
C PRO A 54 -0.89 4.69 -11.70
N THR A 55 -1.74 5.71 -11.46
CA THR A 55 -1.56 6.69 -10.38
C THR A 55 -1.90 6.11 -9.00
N THR A 56 -2.60 4.97 -8.95
CA THR A 56 -3.01 4.29 -7.73
C THR A 56 -2.11 3.10 -7.38
N VAL A 57 -1.11 2.83 -8.21
CA VAL A 57 -0.20 1.71 -8.01
C VAL A 57 0.65 1.94 -6.75
N GLY A 58 0.57 1.02 -5.81
CA GLY A 58 1.33 1.06 -4.56
C GLY A 58 2.01 -0.26 -4.27
N GLN A 59 3.27 -0.21 -3.84
CA GLN A 59 4.01 -1.40 -3.45
C GLN A 59 3.76 -1.78 -1.98
N TYR A 60 3.65 -3.08 -1.70
CA TYR A 60 3.67 -3.60 -0.34
C TYR A 60 5.02 -3.33 0.33
N THR A 61 4.99 -2.75 1.52
CA THR A 61 6.19 -2.38 2.28
C THR A 61 6.94 -3.58 2.87
N GLY A 62 6.28 -4.75 2.96
CA GLY A 62 6.78 -5.90 3.71
C GLY A 62 6.47 -5.86 5.21
N LEU A 63 5.72 -4.86 5.68
CA LEU A 63 5.38 -4.65 7.08
C LEU A 63 3.87 -4.72 7.30
N LYS A 64 3.47 -4.95 8.56
CA LYS A 64 2.06 -4.98 8.98
C LYS A 64 1.85 -4.01 10.12
N ASP A 65 0.67 -3.41 10.17
CA ASP A 65 0.26 -2.51 11.25
C ASP A 65 -0.08 -3.30 12.55
N LYS A 66 -0.60 -2.61 13.57
CA LYS A 66 -0.98 -3.23 14.85
C LYS A 66 -2.06 -4.32 14.74
N ASN A 67 -2.89 -4.27 13.70
CA ASN A 67 -4.00 -5.20 13.46
C ASN A 67 -3.60 -6.34 12.50
N GLY A 68 -2.36 -6.38 12.04
CA GLY A 68 -1.89 -7.37 11.07
C GLY A 68 -2.27 -7.04 9.63
N VAL A 69 -2.75 -5.83 9.36
CA VAL A 69 -3.05 -5.33 8.00
C VAL A 69 -1.73 -5.02 7.30
N GLU A 70 -1.59 -5.50 6.07
CA GLU A 70 -0.44 -5.19 5.22
C GLU A 70 -0.39 -3.69 4.92
N VAL A 71 0.79 -3.07 5.12
CA VAL A 71 1.00 -1.65 4.84
C VAL A 71 1.57 -1.49 3.43
N TYR A 72 0.91 -0.70 2.60
CA TYR A 72 1.28 -0.36 1.23
C TYR A 72 1.68 1.11 1.13
N GLU A 73 2.38 1.45 0.05
CA GLU A 73 2.51 2.84 -0.38
C GLU A 73 1.13 3.49 -0.54
N GLY A 74 1.04 4.74 -0.08
CA GLY A 74 -0.20 5.52 -0.05
C GLY A 74 -1.13 5.21 1.13
N ASP A 75 -0.86 4.18 1.95
CA ASP A 75 -1.65 3.97 3.16
C ASP A 75 -1.43 5.10 4.16
N ILE A 76 -2.51 5.49 4.84
CA ILE A 76 -2.52 6.47 5.91
C ILE A 76 -2.45 5.70 7.22
N LEU A 77 -1.31 5.84 7.91
CA LEU A 77 -1.13 5.30 9.25
C LEU A 77 -1.59 6.32 10.28
N SER A 78 -2.21 5.84 11.36
CA SER A 78 -2.59 6.70 12.47
C SER A 78 -2.43 6.01 13.81
N ARG A 79 -2.07 6.81 14.82
CA ARG A 79 -2.08 6.44 16.23
C ARG A 79 -2.99 7.40 16.98
N ASN A 80 -4.27 7.05 17.05
CA ASN A 80 -5.25 7.80 17.82
C ASN A 80 -5.11 7.48 19.33
N ASN A 81 -5.49 8.41 20.20
CA ASN A 81 -5.54 8.25 21.67
C ASN A 81 -4.19 8.02 22.37
N ALA A 82 -3.10 8.57 21.82
CA ALA A 82 -1.80 8.58 22.47
C ALA A 82 -1.42 9.98 22.95
N GLN A 83 -0.45 10.07 23.88
CA GLN A 83 0.12 11.35 24.31
C GLN A 83 0.73 12.15 23.15
N PHE A 84 1.20 11.44 22.12
CA PHE A 84 1.72 12.00 20.88
C PHE A 84 0.94 11.36 19.72
N PRO A 85 -0.15 12.00 19.25
CA PRO A 85 -0.88 11.52 18.08
C PRO A 85 0.02 11.64 16.85
N MET A 86 -0.15 10.68 15.94
CA MET A 86 0.59 10.61 14.69
C MET A 86 -0.40 10.27 13.60
N ARG A 87 -0.28 10.94 12.45
CA ARG A 87 -1.05 10.59 11.26
C ARG A 87 -0.35 11.03 10.01
N GLY A 88 -0.39 10.18 9.00
CA GLY A 88 -0.04 10.58 7.65
C GLY A 88 0.29 9.41 6.71
N PRO A 89 0.65 9.71 5.47
CA PRO A 89 0.81 8.71 4.43
C PRO A 89 2.16 7.99 4.47
N VAL A 90 2.18 6.78 3.96
CA VAL A 90 3.40 6.04 3.60
C VAL A 90 3.84 6.40 2.18
N LYS A 91 5.09 6.84 2.00
CA LYS A 91 5.65 7.19 0.69
C LYS A 91 6.96 6.45 0.44
N TYR A 92 7.26 6.14 -0.82
CA TYR A 92 8.59 5.66 -1.20
C TYR A 92 9.47 6.82 -1.68
N GLU A 93 10.52 7.12 -0.94
CA GLU A 93 11.46 8.18 -1.26
C GLU A 93 12.86 7.84 -0.75
N ASN A 94 13.91 8.43 -1.32
CA ASN A 94 15.30 8.24 -0.86
C ASN A 94 15.72 6.76 -0.66
N GLY A 95 15.16 5.84 -1.46
CA GLY A 95 15.47 4.40 -1.40
C GLY A 95 14.79 3.62 -0.28
N GLY A 96 13.74 4.16 0.36
CA GLY A 96 13.00 3.47 1.41
C GLY A 96 11.55 3.91 1.52
N PHE A 97 10.76 3.15 2.29
CA PHE A 97 9.41 3.56 2.67
C PHE A 97 9.48 4.44 3.92
N TYR A 98 8.84 5.60 3.87
CA TYR A 98 8.75 6.56 4.96
C TYR A 98 7.30 6.75 5.38
N PHE A 99 7.07 6.83 6.69
CA PHE A 99 5.84 7.38 7.26
C PHE A 99 6.03 8.89 7.41
N HIS A 100 5.21 9.67 6.70
CA HIS A 100 5.22 11.12 6.78
C HIS A 100 4.20 11.53 7.82
N ASP A 101 4.64 11.82 9.04
CA ASP A 101 3.73 12.30 10.08
C ASP A 101 3.44 13.78 9.87
N GLU A 102 2.17 14.07 9.62
CA GLU A 102 1.65 15.42 9.38
C GLU A 102 1.01 15.99 10.66
N GLU A 103 0.79 15.18 11.71
CA GLU A 103 0.09 15.58 12.93
C GLU A 103 1.06 15.99 14.06
N SER A 104 2.18 15.29 14.23
CA SER A 104 3.08 15.52 15.36
C SER A 104 4.15 16.60 15.13
N GLY A 105 4.24 17.18 13.92
CA GLY A 105 5.30 18.12 13.53
C GLY A 105 6.69 17.51 13.31
N PHE A 106 6.83 16.18 13.36
CA PHE A 106 8.07 15.46 12.98
C PHE A 106 7.90 14.87 11.59
N CYS A 107 8.69 15.32 10.61
CA CYS A 107 8.21 15.22 9.23
C CYS A 107 8.26 13.81 8.60
N GLN A 108 9.24 12.95 8.94
CA GLN A 108 9.50 11.71 8.17
C GLN A 108 10.20 10.63 8.99
N TYR A 109 9.68 9.40 8.96
CA TYR A 109 10.24 8.24 9.65
C TYR A 109 10.43 7.06 8.70
N LEU A 110 11.65 6.52 8.60
CA LEU A 110 11.90 5.30 7.85
C LEU A 110 11.09 4.12 8.46
N LEU A 111 10.18 3.54 7.68
CA LEU A 111 9.24 2.51 8.14
C LEU A 111 9.93 1.31 8.82
N PRO A 112 11.01 0.74 8.24
CA PRO A 112 11.80 -0.29 8.90
C PRO A 112 12.36 0.10 10.28
N ASP A 113 12.71 1.36 10.51
CA ASP A 113 13.27 1.81 11.78
C ASP A 113 12.21 1.95 12.86
N ILE A 114 11.03 2.50 12.54
CA ILE A 114 9.90 2.55 13.48
C ILE A 114 9.33 1.16 13.75
N ALA A 115 9.41 0.24 12.78
CA ALA A 115 9.05 -1.16 12.99
C ALA A 115 10.01 -1.86 13.98
N LYS A 116 11.33 -1.69 13.82
CA LYS A 116 12.33 -2.24 14.74
C LYS A 116 12.20 -1.70 16.16
N ARG A 117 11.85 -0.41 16.30
CA ARG A 117 11.62 0.25 17.60
C ARG A 117 10.27 -0.09 18.23
N GLY A 118 9.42 -0.86 17.53
CA GLY A 118 8.10 -1.26 18.03
C GLY A 118 6.98 -0.24 17.82
N VAL A 119 7.29 0.97 17.32
CA VAL A 119 6.32 2.05 17.11
C VAL A 119 5.25 1.66 16.08
N LEU A 120 5.62 0.89 15.04
CA LEU A 120 4.64 0.41 14.04
C LEU A 120 3.52 -0.45 14.67
N LYS A 121 3.78 -1.12 15.80
CA LYS A 121 2.77 -1.91 16.52
C LYS A 121 1.73 -1.05 17.26
N GLU A 122 1.88 0.26 17.20
CA GLU A 122 0.96 1.24 17.77
C GLU A 122 0.18 2.00 16.69
N LEU A 123 0.59 1.85 15.42
CA LEU A 123 -0.03 2.48 14.27
C LEU A 123 -1.06 1.54 13.64
N GLU A 124 -2.10 2.12 13.06
CA GLU A 124 -3.17 1.45 12.32
C GLU A 124 -3.31 2.06 10.94
N VAL A 125 -3.54 1.23 9.92
CA VAL A 125 -3.98 1.69 8.61
C VAL A 125 -5.43 2.14 8.73
N VAL A 126 -5.68 3.43 8.55
CA VAL A 126 -7.03 4.04 8.68
C VAL A 126 -7.66 4.41 7.34
N GLY A 127 -6.91 4.27 6.25
CA GLY A 127 -7.33 4.63 4.90
C GLY A 127 -6.14 4.72 3.97
N ASN A 128 -6.33 5.28 2.78
CA ASN A 128 -5.27 5.55 1.82
C ASN A 128 -5.47 6.88 1.08
N ILE A 129 -4.42 7.41 0.45
CA ILE A 129 -4.47 8.70 -0.24
C ILE A 129 -5.41 8.77 -1.45
N HIS A 130 -5.88 7.63 -1.98
CA HIS A 130 -6.75 7.58 -3.16
C HIS A 130 -8.24 7.50 -2.80
N ASP A 131 -8.59 6.91 -1.65
CA ASP A 131 -9.97 6.82 -1.16
C ASP A 131 -10.26 7.82 -0.04
N ASP A 132 -9.26 8.09 0.80
CA ASP A 132 -9.41 8.72 2.10
C ASP A 132 -8.49 9.95 2.24
N ALA A 133 -8.22 10.65 1.13
CA ALA A 133 -7.39 11.87 1.12
C ALA A 133 -7.86 12.91 2.16
N GLY A 134 -9.16 12.95 2.47
CA GLY A 134 -9.72 13.83 3.50
C GLY A 134 -9.27 13.54 4.94
N LEU A 135 -8.61 12.40 5.19
CA LEU A 135 -8.00 12.09 6.49
C LEU A 135 -6.67 12.83 6.71
N LEU A 136 -6.07 13.34 5.64
CA LEU A 136 -4.89 14.18 5.64
C LEU A 136 -5.38 15.61 5.47
N ASN A 137 -5.48 16.37 6.57
CA ASN A 137 -5.64 17.84 6.65
C ASN A 137 -6.16 18.20 8.06
N ASN A 138 -5.29 18.83 8.85
CA ASN A 138 -5.64 19.78 9.91
C ASN A 138 -4.62 20.92 9.87
#